data_AF-A0A2S5P3H0-F1
#
_entry.id   AF-A0A2S5P3H0-F1
#
_cell.length_a   1.000
_cell.length_b   1.000
_cell.length_c   1.000
_cell.angle_alpha   90.00
_cell.angle_beta   90.00
_cell.angle_gamma   90.00
#
_symmetry.space_group_name_H-M   'P 1'
#
loop_
_entity.id
_entity.type
_entity.pdbx_description
1 polymer ?
#
loop_
_entity_poly.entity_id
_entity_poly.type
_entity_poly.pdbx_seq_one_letter_code
_entity_poly.pdbx_strand_id
1 'polypeptide(L)' 'RCDIIAEGVIAAAKEMSITVPLVVRLEGTNVELGKQILAASGLKITPADNLADAAKKITDAVKAAG' A
#
# COMPACT_ATOMS: atom_id res chain seq x y z
N ARG A 1 9.14 -2.87 12.12
CA ARG A 1 7.77 -3.22 12.56
C ARG A 1 6.78 -2.65 11.55
N CYS A 2 6.34 -3.49 10.62
CA CYS A 2 5.53 -3.10 9.47
C CYS A 2 4.08 -2.76 9.86
N ASP A 3 3.62 -3.19 11.03
CA ASP A 3 2.36 -2.81 11.67
C ASP A 3 2.23 -1.28 11.82
N ILE A 4 3.22 -0.65 12.49
CA ILE A 4 3.22 0.81 12.74
C ILE A 4 3.33 1.60 11.43
N ILE A 5 4.13 1.11 10.47
CA ILE A 5 4.29 1.76 9.16
C ILE A 5 2.98 1.71 8.37
N ALA A 6 2.26 0.59 8.39
CA ALA A 6 0.97 0.45 7.72
C ALA A 6 -0.07 1.43 8.28
N GLU A 7 -0.15 1.58 9.61
CA GLU A 7 -1.05 2.55 10.25
C GLU A 7 -0.72 3.99 9.84
N GLY A 8 0.58 4.36 9.84
CA GLY A 8 1.03 5.69 9.42
C GLY A 8 0.68 5.99 7.96
N VAL A 9 0.85 5.02 7.06
CA VAL A 9 0.46 5.16 5.64
C VAL A 9 -1.05 5.37 5.50
N ILE A 10 -1.86 4.61 6.24
CA ILE A 10 -3.33 4.76 6.21
C ILE A 10 -3.76 6.13 6.72
N ALA A 11 -3.16 6.60 7.82
CA ALA A 11 -3.45 7.92 8.39
C ALA A 11 -3.16 9.03 7.37
N ALA A 12 -1.95 9.02 6.78
CA ALA A 12 -1.57 9.98 5.75
C ALA A 12 -2.48 9.91 4.51
N ALA A 13 -2.82 8.71 4.05
CA ALA A 13 -3.69 8.53 2.88
C ALA A 13 -5.12 9.06 3.11
N LYS A 14 -5.65 8.92 4.34
CA LYS A 14 -6.96 9.50 4.74
C LYS A 14 -6.90 11.03 4.81
N GLU A 15 -5.86 11.57 5.43
CA GLU A 15 -5.69 13.02 5.59
C GLU A 15 -5.54 13.72 4.24
N MET A 16 -4.74 13.14 3.33
CA MET A 16 -4.43 13.74 2.03
C MET A 16 -5.50 13.46 0.96
N SER A 17 -6.52 12.64 1.25
CA SER A 17 -7.56 12.23 0.28
C SER A 17 -6.98 11.78 -1.07
N ILE A 18 -6.02 10.85 -1.02
CA ILE A 18 -5.26 10.43 -2.21
C ILE A 18 -6.21 9.86 -3.28
N THR A 19 -6.22 10.49 -4.46
CA THR A 19 -7.03 10.06 -5.61
C THR A 19 -6.28 9.20 -6.61
N VAL A 20 -4.95 9.15 -6.50
CA VAL A 20 -4.06 8.36 -7.36
C VAL A 20 -3.81 6.95 -6.80
N PRO A 21 -3.51 5.95 -7.64
CA PRO A 21 -3.21 4.60 -7.17
C PRO A 21 -2.00 4.57 -6.21
N LEU A 22 -2.13 3.85 -5.09
CA LEU A 22 -1.06 3.68 -4.11
C LEU A 22 -0.65 2.21 -3.98
N VAL A 23 0.65 1.94 -4.19
CA VAL A 23 1.25 0.60 -4.00
C VAL A 23 2.28 0.68 -2.89
N VAL A 24 2.20 -0.22 -1.92
CA VAL A 24 3.04 -0.21 -0.72
C VAL A 24 3.76 -1.55 -0.57
N ARG A 25 5.08 -1.52 -0.56
CA ARG A 25 5.92 -2.69 -0.34
C ARG A 25 6.52 -2.63 1.06
N LEU A 26 6.16 -3.59 1.91
CA LEU A 26 6.64 -3.69 3.30
C LEU A 26 7.70 -4.78 3.42
N GLU A 27 8.81 -4.48 4.10
CA GLU A 27 9.86 -5.44 4.43
C GLU A 27 10.27 -5.27 5.90
N GLY A 28 10.53 -6.39 6.61
CA GLY A 28 10.95 -6.39 8.01
C GLY A 28 10.10 -7.30 8.91
N THR A 29 9.87 -6.87 10.15
CA THR A 29 9.08 -7.62 11.15
C THR A 29 7.59 -7.30 11.07
N ASN A 30 6.72 -8.27 11.32
CA ASN A 30 5.25 -8.15 11.25
C ASN A 30 4.70 -7.78 9.85
N VAL A 31 5.34 -8.23 8.78
CA VAL A 31 4.93 -7.92 7.40
C VAL A 31 3.50 -8.41 7.11
N GLU A 32 3.16 -9.63 7.53
CA GLU A 32 1.80 -10.17 7.32
C GLU A 32 0.74 -9.31 8.00
N LEU A 33 0.98 -8.93 9.26
CA LEU A 33 0.08 -8.04 10.00
C LEU A 33 -0.03 -6.66 9.32
N GLY A 34 1.08 -6.08 8.90
CA GLY A 34 1.08 -4.82 8.15
C GLY A 34 0.27 -4.89 6.86
N LYS A 35 0.38 -5.99 6.11
CA LYS A 35 -0.43 -6.23 4.90
C LYS A 35 -1.92 -6.38 5.21
N GLN A 36 -2.28 -7.07 6.29
CA GLN A 36 -3.67 -7.19 6.75
C GLN A 36 -4.25 -5.83 7.14
N ILE A 37 -3.49 -5.00 7.87
CA ILE A 37 -3.88 -3.63 8.24
C ILE A 37 -4.14 -2.78 6.98
N LEU A 38 -3.24 -2.83 6.00
CA LEU A 38 -3.43 -2.13 4.71
C LEU A 38 -4.68 -2.62 3.97
N ALA A 39 -4.92 -3.93 3.90
CA ALA A 39 -6.08 -4.51 3.22
C ALA A 39 -7.41 -4.17 3.92
N ALA A 40 -7.41 -4.10 5.25
CA ALA A 40 -8.59 -3.73 6.05
C ALA A 40 -8.89 -2.22 6.06
N SER A 41 -8.01 -1.39 5.50
CA SER A 41 -8.12 0.07 5.58
C SER A 41 -9.30 0.67 4.81
N GLY A 42 -9.90 -0.08 3.88
CA GLY A 42 -10.94 0.41 2.97
C GLY A 42 -10.45 1.42 1.92
N LEU A 43 -9.14 1.67 1.87
CA LEU A 43 -8.50 2.55 0.90
C LEU A 43 -7.99 1.76 -0.30
N LYS A 44 -7.82 2.42 -1.45
CA LYS A 44 -7.23 1.83 -2.66
C LYS A 44 -5.71 1.67 -2.54
N ILE A 45 -5.26 0.93 -1.53
CA ILE A 45 -3.86 0.63 -1.26
C ILE A 45 -3.60 -0.82 -1.65
N THR A 46 -2.63 -1.03 -2.54
CA THR A 46 -2.24 -2.37 -2.98
C THR A 46 -0.93 -2.78 -2.31
N PRO A 47 -0.92 -3.81 -1.44
CA PRO A 47 0.32 -4.33 -0.89
C PRO A 47 1.13 -5.05 -1.97
N ALA A 48 2.45 -4.88 -1.94
CA ALA A 48 3.40 -5.54 -2.84
C ALA A 48 4.41 -6.40 -2.07
N ASP A 49 4.83 -7.50 -2.70
CA ASP A 49 5.68 -8.50 -2.08
C ASP A 49 7.17 -8.22 -2.27
N ASN A 50 7.54 -7.67 -3.42
CA ASN A 50 8.90 -7.30 -3.76
C ASN A 50 8.90 -6.08 -4.68
N LEU A 51 10.09 -5.56 -5.00
CA LEU A 51 10.21 -4.34 -5.77
C LEU A 51 9.69 -4.51 -7.22
N ALA A 52 9.91 -5.67 -7.84
CA ALA A 52 9.43 -5.95 -9.20
C ALA A 52 7.89 -6.06 -9.24
N ASP A 53 7.30 -6.73 -8.25
CA ASP A 53 5.85 -6.80 -8.06
C ASP A 53 5.24 -5.40 -7.82
N ALA A 54 5.89 -4.58 -6.98
CA ALA A 54 5.45 -3.20 -6.74
C ALA A 54 5.47 -2.37 -8.02
N ALA A 55 6.57 -2.45 -8.79
CA ALA A 55 6.72 -1.76 -10.07
C ALA A 55 5.65 -2.20 -11.07
N LYS A 56 5.40 -3.51 -11.20
CA LYS A 56 4.36 -4.03 -12.08
C LYS A 56 2.98 -3.51 -11.68
N LYS A 57 2.60 -3.69 -10.42
CA LYS A 57 1.31 -3.25 -9.87
C LYS A 57 1.05 -1.77 -10.07
N ILE A 58 2.04 -0.91 -9.82
CA ILE A 58 1.85 0.54 -10.00
C ILE A 58 1.71 0.90 -11.49
N THR A 59 2.50 0.28 -12.38
CA THR A 59 2.38 0.54 -13.82
C THR A 59 1.02 0.09 -14.38
N ASP A 60 0.51 -1.06 -13.92
CA ASP A 60 -0.81 -1.55 -14.34
C ASP A 60 -1.93 -0.65 -13.79
N ALA A 61 -1.83 -0.23 -12.52
CA ALA A 61 -2.82 0.64 -11.90
C ALA A 61 -2.86 2.04 -12.55
N VAL A 62 -1.71 2.59 -12.95
CA VAL A 62 -1.63 3.87 -13.67
C VAL A 62 -2.23 3.73 -15.07
N LYS A 63 -1.93 2.64 -15.80
CA LYS A 63 -2.51 2.39 -17.13
C LYS A 63 -4.03 2.21 -17.10
N ALA A 64 -4.58 1.64 -16.03
CA ALA A 64 -6.02 1.46 -15.87
C ALA A 64 -6.76 2.75 -15.46
N ALA A 65 -6.03 3.76 -14.96
CA ALA A 65 -6.59 5.03 -14.51
C ALA A 65 -6.54 6.14 -15.59
N GLY A 66 -5.76 5.95 -16.66
CA GLY A 66 -5.69 6.83 -17.83
C GLY A 66 -6.50 6.29 -18.99
#